data_AF-A0A0U3KD44-F1
#
_entry.id   AF-A0A0U3KD44-F1
#
_cell.length_a   1.000
_cell.length_b   1.000
_cell.length_c   1.000
_cell.angle_alpha   90.00
_cell.angle_beta   90.00
_cell.angle_gamma   90.00
#
_symmetry.space_group_name_H-M   'P 1'
#
loop_
_entity.id
_entity.type
_entity.pdbx_description
1 polymer ?
#
loop_
_entity_poly.entity_id
_entity_poly.type
_entity_poly.pdbx_seq_one_letter_code
_entity_poly.pdbx_strand_id
1 'polypeptide(L)'
;MQTTDEQFAAIRAEFGPDSLARVEEMMAPGGIPRHPLQAGAKWILPGISQRPWHDPRSDPAIGSLVDALESAHGAIRAEHERAWRTRRTAFSDYEHYLTRQDDWQSLYLYQDGQLNVASADLAPTAFGVIRDVGVADSLICPLLESHFSTLLPGSRIAPHSDLWNFSINLHFAVDIPADCDITVAGETRGWEEGRCLLFDYSFEHHAENRGDRPRTCLLVDLWHPETTLAERRALTVLVTEVRKLLADM
;
A
#
# COMPACT_ATOMS: atom_id res chain seq x y z
N MET A 1 -22.81 -6.25 -18.07
CA MET A 1 -21.48 -5.75 -17.63
C MET A 1 -20.63 -5.64 -18.88
N GLN A 2 -19.90 -4.54 -19.08
CA GLN A 2 -19.01 -4.41 -20.24
C GLN A 2 -17.88 -5.43 -20.12
N THR A 3 -17.45 -5.99 -21.25
CA THR A 3 -16.27 -6.88 -21.29
C THR A 3 -14.98 -6.11 -21.00
N THR A 4 -13.91 -6.80 -20.63
CA THR A 4 -12.57 -6.18 -20.47
C THR A 4 -12.15 -5.44 -21.74
N ASP A 5 -12.40 -6.04 -22.91
CA ASP A 5 -12.05 -5.46 -24.20
C ASP A 5 -12.82 -4.17 -24.49
N GLU A 6 -14.13 -4.14 -24.18
CA GLU A 6 -14.96 -2.93 -24.31
C GLU A 6 -14.46 -1.81 -23.40
N GLN A 7 -14.09 -2.12 -22.15
CA GLN A 7 -13.55 -1.15 -21.20
C GLN A 7 -12.18 -0.62 -21.65
N PHE A 8 -11.29 -1.50 -22.14
CA PHE A 8 -10.00 -1.08 -22.67
C PHE A 8 -10.15 -0.24 -23.95
N ALA A 9 -11.10 -0.58 -24.82
CA ALA A 9 -11.41 0.23 -26.00
C ALA A 9 -11.91 1.63 -25.63
N ALA A 10 -12.76 1.75 -24.59
CA ALA A 10 -13.21 3.03 -24.07
C ALA A 10 -12.05 3.88 -23.52
N ILE A 11 -11.11 3.26 -22.78
CA ILE A 11 -9.92 3.95 -22.27
C ILE A 11 -9.06 4.45 -23.44
N ARG A 12 -8.79 3.62 -24.45
CA ARG A 12 -8.02 4.05 -25.64
C ARG A 12 -8.72 5.16 -26.42
N ALA A 13 -10.04 5.16 -26.47
CA ALA A 13 -10.81 6.23 -27.11
C ALA A 13 -10.65 7.59 -26.39
N GLU A 14 -10.48 7.57 -25.07
CA GLU A 14 -10.29 8.79 -24.25
C GLU A 14 -8.83 9.27 -24.23
N PHE A 15 -7.87 8.36 -24.05
CA PHE A 15 -6.45 8.70 -23.78
C PHE A 15 -5.51 8.46 -24.96
N GLY A 16 -6.03 7.93 -26.08
CA GLY A 16 -5.26 7.60 -27.28
C GLY A 16 -4.91 6.12 -27.40
N PRO A 17 -4.55 5.67 -28.62
CA PRO A 17 -4.38 4.25 -28.95
C PRO A 17 -3.25 3.58 -28.15
N ASP A 18 -2.17 4.30 -27.86
CA ASP A 18 -0.98 3.76 -27.18
C ASP A 18 -1.05 3.89 -25.65
N SER A 19 -2.15 4.41 -25.11
CA SER A 19 -2.30 4.71 -23.68
C SER A 19 -2.20 3.49 -22.75
N LEU A 20 -2.35 2.28 -23.30
CA LEU A 20 -2.31 1.02 -22.56
C LEU A 20 -1.08 0.16 -22.90
N ALA A 21 -0.14 0.66 -23.71
CA ALA A 21 0.96 -0.14 -24.25
C ALA A 21 1.77 -0.86 -23.15
N ARG A 22 2.09 -0.18 -22.03
CA ARG A 22 2.82 -0.79 -20.91
C ARG A 22 2.01 -1.85 -20.18
N VAL A 23 0.70 -1.67 -20.05
CA VAL A 23 -0.20 -2.65 -19.43
C VAL A 23 -0.32 -3.90 -20.30
N GLU A 24 -0.41 -3.72 -21.62
CA GLU A 24 -0.43 -4.82 -22.59
C GLU A 24 0.90 -5.59 -22.61
N GLU A 25 2.02 -4.87 -22.59
CA GLU A 25 3.36 -5.47 -22.49
C GLU A 25 3.52 -6.26 -21.18
N MET A 26 3.02 -5.73 -20.05
CA MET A 26 2.98 -6.44 -18.76
C MET A 26 2.25 -7.78 -18.83
N MET A 27 1.20 -7.86 -19.65
CA MET A 27 0.38 -9.05 -19.83
C MET A 27 0.90 -9.99 -20.92
N ALA A 28 1.87 -9.55 -21.73
CA ALA A 28 2.38 -10.34 -22.83
C ALA A 28 3.12 -11.60 -22.34
N PRO A 29 2.98 -12.74 -23.05
CA PRO A 29 3.72 -13.94 -22.72
C PRO A 29 5.22 -13.74 -22.92
N GLY A 30 6.04 -14.30 -22.02
CA GLY A 30 7.51 -14.22 -22.09
C GLY A 30 8.15 -13.47 -20.92
N GLY A 31 7.36 -12.71 -20.16
CA GLY A 31 7.82 -11.94 -19.01
C GLY A 31 8.69 -10.75 -19.42
N ILE A 32 8.73 -9.74 -18.54
CA ILE A 32 9.56 -8.55 -18.72
C ILE A 32 10.82 -8.69 -17.85
N PRO A 33 11.99 -8.20 -18.31
CA PRO A 33 13.16 -8.07 -17.45
C PRO A 33 12.80 -7.34 -16.15
N ARG A 34 13.12 -7.96 -15.02
CA ARG A 34 12.85 -7.42 -13.69
C ARG A 34 14.11 -7.44 -12.85
N HIS A 35 14.18 -6.58 -11.84
CA HIS A 35 15.28 -6.63 -10.89
C HIS A 35 15.31 -7.99 -10.16
N PRO A 36 16.48 -8.59 -9.88
CA PRO A 36 16.56 -9.87 -9.16
C PRO A 36 15.88 -9.86 -7.79
N LEU A 37 15.91 -8.72 -7.10
CA LEU A 37 15.22 -8.53 -5.81
C LEU A 37 13.71 -8.31 -5.95
N GLN A 38 13.15 -8.26 -7.17
CA GLN A 38 11.70 -8.31 -7.44
C GLN A 38 11.27 -9.70 -7.95
N ALA A 39 12.08 -10.74 -7.73
CA ALA A 39 11.79 -12.08 -8.23
C ALA A 39 10.46 -12.64 -7.72
N GLY A 40 10.02 -12.25 -6.52
CA GLY A 40 8.74 -12.66 -5.94
C GLY A 40 7.51 -11.91 -6.49
N ALA A 41 7.71 -10.74 -7.12
CA ALA A 41 6.61 -10.00 -7.74
C ALA A 41 6.06 -10.74 -8.95
N LYS A 42 4.75 -10.76 -9.17
CA LYS A 42 4.15 -11.48 -10.30
C LYS A 42 4.13 -10.61 -11.56
N TRP A 43 3.65 -9.38 -11.43
CA TRP A 43 3.43 -8.46 -12.56
C TRP A 43 4.30 -7.23 -12.44
N ILE A 44 5.11 -6.96 -13.47
CA ILE A 44 6.01 -5.80 -13.51
C ILE A 44 5.56 -4.92 -14.67
N LEU A 45 5.03 -3.74 -14.36
CA LEU A 45 4.72 -2.71 -15.34
C LEU A 45 6.05 -2.14 -15.87
N PRO A 46 6.33 -2.20 -17.18
CA PRO A 46 7.54 -1.65 -17.77
C PRO A 46 7.72 -0.15 -17.48
N GLY A 47 8.96 0.31 -17.50
CA GLY A 47 9.29 1.74 -17.42
C GLY A 47 9.04 2.39 -16.06
N ILE A 48 8.53 1.66 -15.06
CA ILE A 48 8.55 2.08 -13.66
C ILE A 48 10.00 1.97 -13.14
N SER A 49 10.43 3.01 -12.44
CA SER A 49 11.74 3.14 -11.83
C SER A 49 12.05 1.96 -10.92
N GLN A 50 13.27 1.45 -11.06
CA GLN A 50 13.74 0.27 -10.32
C GLN A 50 14.44 0.74 -9.04
N ARG A 51 13.78 1.60 -8.27
CA ARG A 51 14.29 2.15 -7.02
C ARG A 51 13.53 1.52 -5.86
N PRO A 52 14.21 0.93 -4.86
CA PRO A 52 13.49 0.37 -3.71
C PRO A 52 12.96 1.46 -2.79
N TRP A 53 13.76 2.50 -2.52
CA TRP A 53 13.40 3.61 -1.65
C TRP A 53 13.12 4.88 -2.45
N HIS A 54 12.08 5.60 -2.05
CA HIS A 54 11.67 6.86 -2.66
C HIS A 54 11.64 7.97 -1.61
N ASP A 55 11.90 9.19 -2.05
CA ASP A 55 11.56 10.38 -1.26
C ASP A 55 10.07 10.71 -1.48
N PRO A 56 9.22 10.62 -0.44
CA PRO A 56 7.79 10.88 -0.61
C PRO A 56 7.47 12.33 -1.01
N ARG A 57 8.38 13.27 -0.79
CA ARG A 57 8.19 14.68 -1.16
C ARG A 57 8.62 15.00 -2.59
N SER A 58 9.18 14.03 -3.31
CA SER A 58 9.51 14.20 -4.73
C SER A 58 8.27 14.24 -5.63
N ASP A 59 7.14 13.67 -5.19
CA ASP A 59 5.83 13.82 -5.84
C ASP A 59 4.96 14.80 -5.02
N PRO A 60 4.47 15.92 -5.57
CA PRO A 60 3.70 16.90 -4.81
C PRO A 60 2.39 16.39 -4.20
N ALA A 61 1.75 15.41 -4.85
CA ALA A 61 0.47 14.89 -4.40
C ALA A 61 0.68 13.92 -3.22
N ILE A 62 1.70 13.04 -3.31
CA ILE A 62 2.15 12.23 -2.17
C ILE A 62 2.67 13.14 -1.04
N GLY A 63 3.40 14.20 -1.38
CA GLY A 63 3.89 15.20 -0.42
C GLY A 63 2.77 15.83 0.40
N SER A 64 1.63 16.16 -0.23
CA SER A 64 0.45 16.69 0.48
C SER A 64 -0.12 15.68 1.49
N LEU A 65 -0.17 14.40 1.14
CA LEU A 65 -0.58 13.34 2.06
C LEU A 65 0.40 13.19 3.23
N VAL A 66 1.71 13.22 2.95
CA VAL A 66 2.75 13.17 3.97
C VAL A 66 2.62 14.35 4.93
N ASP A 67 2.49 15.57 4.42
CA ASP A 67 2.39 16.75 5.27
C ASP A 67 1.12 16.73 6.14
N ALA A 68 0.00 16.22 5.61
CA ALA A 68 -1.24 16.03 6.38
C ALA A 68 -1.08 15.00 7.50
N LEU A 69 -0.43 13.86 7.23
CA LEU A 69 -0.17 12.80 8.22
C LEU A 69 0.82 13.26 9.30
N GLU A 70 1.98 13.81 8.90
CA GLU A 70 3.02 14.26 9.81
C GLU A 70 2.52 15.40 10.71
N SER A 71 1.76 16.36 10.17
CA SER A 71 1.17 17.46 10.96
C SER A 71 0.12 16.98 11.97
N ALA A 72 -0.53 15.85 11.70
CA ALA A 72 -1.58 15.27 12.53
C ALA A 72 -1.08 14.16 13.48
N HIS A 73 0.23 13.89 13.53
CA HIS A 73 0.83 12.75 14.25
C HIS A 73 0.30 12.56 15.67
N GLY A 74 0.34 13.61 16.49
CA GLY A 74 -0.07 13.52 17.90
C GLY A 74 -1.53 13.07 18.08
N ALA A 75 -2.43 13.55 17.21
CA ALA A 75 -3.84 13.15 17.24
C ALA A 75 -4.01 11.70 16.75
N ILE A 76 -3.38 11.35 15.63
CA ILE A 76 -3.43 9.99 15.06
C ILE A 76 -2.90 8.95 16.05
N ARG A 77 -1.79 9.23 16.74
CA ARG A 77 -1.22 8.36 17.76
C ARG A 77 -2.18 8.16 18.93
N ALA A 78 -2.74 9.24 19.47
CA ALA A 78 -3.67 9.16 20.60
C ALA A 78 -4.97 8.40 20.26
N GLU A 79 -5.46 8.57 19.04
CA GLU A 79 -6.61 7.83 18.51
C GLU A 79 -6.33 6.33 18.44
N HIS A 80 -5.21 5.95 17.81
CA HIS A 80 -4.81 4.54 17.71
C HIS A 80 -4.63 3.92 19.09
N GLU A 81 -3.90 4.58 20.00
CA GLU A 81 -3.69 4.07 21.37
C GLU A 81 -5.02 3.83 22.10
N ARG A 82 -5.96 4.77 21.97
CA ARG A 82 -7.30 4.64 22.55
C ARG A 82 -8.07 3.47 21.93
N ALA A 83 -8.06 3.34 20.61
CA ALA A 83 -8.71 2.24 19.90
C ALA A 83 -8.10 0.89 20.31
N TRP A 84 -6.78 0.80 20.35
CA TRP A 84 -6.03 -0.38 20.79
C TRP A 84 -6.36 -0.77 22.24
N ARG A 85 -6.53 0.19 23.14
CA ARG A 85 -6.87 -0.14 24.54
C ARG A 85 -8.33 -0.53 24.74
N THR A 86 -9.25 0.09 24.02
CA THR A 86 -10.69 0.04 24.35
C THR A 86 -11.55 -0.75 23.37
N ARG A 87 -11.04 -1.02 22.17
CA ARG A 87 -11.80 -1.61 21.06
C ARG A 87 -11.00 -2.70 20.35
N ARG A 88 -10.40 -3.61 21.12
CA ARG A 88 -9.50 -4.63 20.57
C ARG A 88 -10.10 -5.53 19.50
N THR A 89 -11.41 -5.77 19.55
CA THR A 89 -12.14 -6.55 18.54
C THR A 89 -12.24 -5.88 17.18
N ALA A 90 -11.88 -4.59 17.07
CA ALA A 90 -11.79 -3.90 15.78
C ALA A 90 -10.46 -4.17 15.07
N PHE A 91 -9.49 -4.78 15.75
CA PHE A 91 -8.23 -5.21 15.16
C PHE A 91 -8.34 -6.69 14.79
N SER A 92 -7.96 -7.02 13.56
CA SER A 92 -7.89 -8.39 13.08
C SER A 92 -6.44 -8.78 12.82
N ASP A 93 -6.12 -10.07 12.91
CA ASP A 93 -4.83 -10.57 12.44
C ASP A 93 -4.66 -10.23 10.96
N TYR A 94 -3.45 -9.83 10.58
CA TYR A 94 -3.15 -9.51 9.20
C TYR A 94 -3.06 -10.80 8.39
N GLU A 95 -3.85 -10.86 7.32
CA GLU A 95 -3.83 -11.96 6.37
C GLU A 95 -3.06 -11.53 5.13
N HIS A 96 -1.76 -11.72 5.16
CA HIS A 96 -0.97 -11.65 3.92
C HIS A 96 -1.22 -12.92 3.11
N TYR A 97 -1.23 -12.83 1.77
CA TYR A 97 -1.49 -13.98 0.89
C TYR A 97 -0.47 -15.13 1.05
N LEU A 98 0.63 -14.90 1.77
CA LEU A 98 1.65 -15.90 2.09
C LEU A 98 1.44 -16.55 3.47
N THR A 99 1.01 -15.78 4.47
CA THR A 99 0.94 -16.22 5.87
C THR A 99 -0.06 -15.38 6.67
N ARG A 100 -0.85 -16.03 7.53
CA ARG A 100 -1.54 -15.38 8.64
C ARG A 100 -0.61 -15.38 9.86
N GLN A 101 -0.47 -14.23 10.51
CA GLN A 101 0.32 -14.09 11.75
C GLN A 101 -0.56 -13.42 12.81
N ASP A 102 -0.66 -14.01 13.99
CA ASP A 102 -1.49 -13.50 15.11
C ASP A 102 -0.81 -12.34 15.87
N ASP A 103 0.49 -12.18 15.66
CA ASP A 103 1.32 -11.13 16.23
C ASP A 103 1.51 -9.92 15.30
N TRP A 104 0.78 -9.91 14.18
CA TRP A 104 0.66 -8.79 13.25
C TRP A 104 -0.82 -8.45 13.07
N GLN A 105 -1.26 -7.27 13.51
CA GLN A 105 -2.67 -6.91 13.60
C GLN A 105 -3.00 -5.61 12.85
N SER A 106 -4.19 -5.57 12.26
CA SER A 106 -4.63 -4.48 11.39
C SER A 106 -5.94 -3.83 11.83
N LEU A 107 -6.01 -2.50 11.72
CA LEU A 107 -7.25 -1.71 11.77
C LEU A 107 -7.40 -0.97 10.43
N TYR A 108 -8.32 -1.43 9.60
CA TYR A 108 -8.51 -0.94 8.23
C TYR A 108 -9.25 0.40 8.17
N LEU A 109 -8.69 1.36 7.45
CA LEU A 109 -9.32 2.65 7.11
C LEU A 109 -9.88 2.64 5.68
N TYR A 110 -9.26 1.89 4.78
CA TYR A 110 -9.66 1.70 3.40
C TYR A 110 -9.36 0.25 2.97
N GLN A 111 -10.34 -0.41 2.35
CA GLN A 111 -10.20 -1.76 1.80
C GLN A 111 -11.31 -1.98 0.76
N ASP A 112 -11.10 -2.91 -0.19
CA ASP A 112 -12.10 -3.28 -1.20
C ASP A 112 -12.63 -2.08 -2.00
N GLY A 113 -11.74 -1.13 -2.32
CA GLY A 113 -12.07 0.03 -3.11
C GLY A 113 -12.84 1.13 -2.36
N GLN A 114 -13.06 1.00 -1.05
CA GLN A 114 -13.89 1.92 -0.27
C GLN A 114 -13.34 2.21 1.13
N LEU A 115 -13.78 3.33 1.70
CA LEU A 115 -13.48 3.68 3.09
C LEU A 115 -14.23 2.75 4.05
N ASN A 116 -13.53 2.27 5.08
CA ASN A 116 -14.14 1.53 6.17
C ASN A 116 -14.75 2.51 7.18
N VAL A 117 -16.03 2.85 6.99
CA VAL A 117 -16.75 3.82 7.83
C VAL A 117 -16.79 3.45 9.32
N ALA A 118 -16.61 2.17 9.68
CA ALA A 118 -16.54 1.75 11.07
C ALA A 118 -15.31 2.31 11.81
N SER A 119 -14.25 2.65 11.06
CA SER A 119 -13.02 3.22 11.61
C SER A 119 -13.10 4.74 11.84
N ALA A 120 -14.12 5.41 11.33
CA ALA A 120 -14.29 6.86 11.48
C ALA A 120 -14.40 7.29 12.95
N ASP A 121 -15.04 6.48 13.81
CA ASP A 121 -15.16 6.76 15.24
C ASP A 121 -13.91 6.32 16.03
N LEU A 122 -13.12 5.40 15.48
CA LEU A 122 -11.93 4.83 16.14
C LEU A 122 -10.69 5.69 15.92
N ALA A 123 -10.53 6.21 14.70
CA ALA A 123 -9.41 7.05 14.29
C ALA A 123 -9.88 8.21 13.39
N PRO A 124 -10.68 9.15 13.92
CA PRO A 124 -11.33 10.20 13.12
C PRO A 124 -10.33 11.08 12.36
N THR A 125 -9.18 11.39 12.94
CA THR A 125 -8.16 12.21 12.26
C THR A 125 -7.51 11.44 11.13
N ALA A 126 -7.05 10.20 11.39
CA ALA A 126 -6.44 9.38 10.34
C ALA A 126 -7.45 9.07 9.21
N PHE A 127 -8.67 8.71 9.57
CA PHE A 127 -9.76 8.48 8.62
C PHE A 127 -10.06 9.73 7.78
N GLY A 128 -10.07 10.91 8.40
CA GLY A 128 -10.24 12.19 7.72
C GLY A 128 -9.14 12.45 6.69
N VAL A 129 -7.87 12.27 7.05
CA VAL A 129 -6.73 12.44 6.12
C VAL A 129 -6.81 11.45 4.95
N ILE A 130 -7.08 10.18 5.23
CA ILE A 130 -7.23 9.17 4.18
C ILE A 130 -8.41 9.49 3.24
N ARG A 131 -9.54 9.94 3.77
CA ARG A 131 -10.70 10.37 2.96
C ARG A 131 -10.37 11.62 2.11
N ASP A 132 -9.89 12.67 2.75
CA ASP A 132 -9.84 14.03 2.18
C ASP A 132 -8.61 14.27 1.31
N VAL A 133 -7.55 13.46 1.47
CA VAL A 133 -6.33 13.56 0.66
C VAL A 133 -6.11 12.26 -0.11
N GLY A 134 -6.01 11.12 0.59
CA GLY A 134 -5.70 9.83 -0.04
C GLY A 134 -6.72 9.41 -1.11
N VAL A 135 -8.00 9.42 -0.78
CA VAL A 135 -9.11 9.01 -1.67
C VAL A 135 -9.54 10.15 -2.58
N ALA A 136 -9.77 11.36 -2.04
CA ALA A 136 -10.26 12.49 -2.82
C ALA A 136 -9.32 12.85 -3.99
N ASP A 137 -8.01 12.78 -3.79
CA ASP A 137 -7.01 13.07 -4.83
C ASP A 137 -6.62 11.82 -5.63
N SER A 138 -7.34 10.70 -5.47
CA SER A 138 -7.12 9.44 -6.20
C SER A 138 -5.68 8.91 -6.09
N LEU A 139 -5.06 9.08 -4.91
CA LEU A 139 -3.71 8.61 -4.63
C LEU A 139 -3.71 7.13 -4.27
N ILE A 140 -4.66 6.71 -3.43
CA ILE A 140 -4.79 5.32 -3.01
C ILE A 140 -5.17 4.43 -4.20
N CYS A 141 -4.50 3.29 -4.33
CA CYS A 141 -4.86 2.27 -5.29
C CYS A 141 -6.14 1.55 -4.83
N PRO A 142 -7.25 1.59 -5.59
CA PRO A 142 -8.52 0.98 -5.18
C PRO A 142 -8.50 -0.54 -5.13
N LEU A 143 -7.45 -1.16 -5.66
CA LEU A 143 -7.22 -2.61 -5.59
C LEU A 143 -6.64 -3.03 -4.23
N LEU A 144 -6.24 -2.07 -3.40
CA LEU A 144 -5.40 -2.26 -2.23
C LEU A 144 -6.00 -1.56 -1.00
N GLU A 145 -5.19 -1.30 0.02
CA GLU A 145 -5.66 -0.97 1.36
C GLU A 145 -4.93 0.21 2.00
N SER A 146 -5.55 0.75 3.05
CA SER A 146 -4.87 1.57 4.04
C SER A 146 -5.34 1.16 5.43
N HIS A 147 -4.38 0.88 6.32
CA HIS A 147 -4.66 0.33 7.63
C HIS A 147 -3.55 0.65 8.62
N PHE A 148 -3.90 0.76 9.91
CA PHE A 148 -2.88 0.70 10.95
C PHE A 148 -2.36 -0.73 11.03
N SER A 149 -1.07 -0.93 10.79
CA SER A 149 -0.34 -2.18 10.96
C SER A 149 0.41 -2.16 12.28
N THR A 150 -0.03 -2.98 13.23
CA THR A 150 0.58 -3.14 14.55
C THR A 150 1.32 -4.49 14.63
N LEU A 151 2.64 -4.45 14.76
CA LEU A 151 3.49 -5.62 14.96
C LEU A 151 3.84 -5.76 16.45
N LEU A 152 3.56 -6.91 17.07
CA LEU A 152 3.79 -7.14 18.50
C LEU A 152 5.29 -7.31 18.85
N PRO A 153 5.67 -7.22 20.14
CA PRO A 153 7.05 -7.40 20.57
C PRO A 153 7.62 -8.77 20.17
N GLY A 154 8.84 -8.79 19.64
CA GLY A 154 9.54 -10.01 19.22
C GLY A 154 9.12 -10.55 17.84
N SER A 155 8.13 -9.93 17.21
CA SER A 155 7.58 -10.39 15.94
C SER A 155 8.45 -10.00 14.75
N ARG A 156 8.42 -10.85 13.73
CA ARG A 156 9.20 -10.71 12.50
C ARG A 156 8.34 -11.08 11.29
N ILE A 157 8.24 -10.15 10.36
CA ILE A 157 7.69 -10.41 9.03
C ILE A 157 8.82 -11.01 8.20
N ALA A 158 8.60 -12.18 7.59
CA ALA A 158 9.62 -12.84 6.77
C ALA A 158 9.88 -12.07 5.47
N PRO A 159 11.07 -12.21 4.84
CA PRO A 159 11.32 -11.66 3.51
C PRO A 159 10.28 -12.09 2.48
N HIS A 160 9.67 -11.12 1.81
CA HIS A 160 8.68 -11.32 0.75
C HIS A 160 8.69 -10.14 -0.23
N SER A 161 8.06 -10.34 -1.39
CA SER A 161 7.80 -9.29 -2.38
C SER A 161 6.32 -9.26 -2.66
N ASP A 162 5.74 -8.07 -2.74
CA ASP A 162 4.36 -7.89 -3.17
C ASP A 162 4.17 -8.17 -4.67
N LEU A 163 2.91 -8.35 -5.06
CA LEU A 163 2.53 -8.92 -6.35
C LEU A 163 2.94 -8.06 -7.56
N TRP A 164 3.12 -6.75 -7.39
CA TRP A 164 3.34 -5.83 -8.51
C TRP A 164 4.01 -4.50 -8.11
N ASN A 165 4.58 -3.80 -9.11
CA ASN A 165 5.29 -2.52 -8.95
C ASN A 165 4.49 -1.28 -9.38
N PHE A 166 3.25 -1.42 -9.85
CA PHE A 166 2.43 -0.27 -10.24
C PHE A 166 1.78 0.44 -9.03
N SER A 167 1.99 -0.08 -7.82
CA SER A 167 1.70 0.57 -6.55
C SER A 167 2.96 0.65 -5.69
N ILE A 168 2.95 1.56 -4.73
CA ILE A 168 4.03 1.86 -3.81
C ILE A 168 3.45 2.04 -2.41
N ASN A 169 4.21 1.73 -1.37
CA ASN A 169 3.68 1.76 0.00
C ASN A 169 4.30 2.87 0.84
N LEU A 170 3.42 3.70 1.41
CA LEU A 170 3.78 4.74 2.36
C LEU A 170 3.59 4.20 3.78
N HIS A 171 4.67 4.17 4.56
CA HIS A 171 4.64 3.90 5.99
C HIS A 171 4.70 5.21 6.77
N PHE A 172 3.58 5.62 7.37
CA PHE A 172 3.58 6.68 8.39
C PHE A 172 3.83 6.08 9.78
N ALA A 173 4.90 6.54 10.44
CA ALA A 173 5.32 6.04 11.75
C ALA A 173 4.45 6.60 12.89
N VAL A 174 3.51 5.82 13.41
CA VAL A 174 2.54 6.29 14.41
C VAL A 174 3.10 6.16 15.82
N ASP A 175 3.52 4.96 16.20
CA ASP A 175 4.04 4.65 17.53
C ASP A 175 5.12 3.55 17.41
N ILE A 176 6.39 3.92 17.57
CA ILE A 176 7.54 3.09 17.19
C ILE A 176 8.46 2.90 18.40
N PRO A 177 8.61 1.67 18.93
CA PRO A 177 9.61 1.37 19.95
C PRO A 177 11.04 1.45 19.41
N ALA A 178 12.00 1.46 20.32
CA ALA A 178 13.39 1.19 19.97
C ALA A 178 13.51 -0.20 19.32
N ASP A 179 14.58 -0.40 18.54
CA ASP A 179 14.92 -1.68 17.92
C ASP A 179 13.86 -2.23 16.95
N CYS A 180 13.20 -1.33 16.22
CA CYS A 180 12.33 -1.66 15.09
C CYS A 180 12.96 -1.20 13.77
N ASP A 181 12.91 -2.07 12.76
CA ASP A 181 13.41 -1.74 11.43
C ASP A 181 12.62 -2.42 10.32
N ILE A 182 12.82 -1.89 9.12
CA ILE A 182 12.39 -2.45 7.86
C ILE A 182 13.58 -2.49 6.92
N THR A 183 13.75 -3.61 6.23
CA THR A 183 14.76 -3.79 5.19
C THR A 183 14.06 -3.96 3.86
N VAL A 184 14.41 -3.12 2.89
CA VAL A 184 13.89 -3.19 1.51
C VAL A 184 15.08 -3.30 0.57
N ALA A 185 15.09 -4.33 -0.27
CA ALA A 185 16.16 -4.60 -1.22
C ALA A 185 17.58 -4.61 -0.59
N GLY A 186 17.69 -5.09 0.65
CA GLY A 186 18.96 -5.17 1.40
C GLY A 186 19.39 -3.88 2.10
N GLU A 187 18.65 -2.77 1.96
CA GLU A 187 18.88 -1.54 2.71
C GLU A 187 17.91 -1.46 3.90
N THR A 188 18.46 -1.44 5.12
CA THR A 188 17.71 -1.34 6.38
C THR A 188 17.52 0.10 6.82
N ARG A 189 16.29 0.47 7.20
CA ARG A 189 15.93 1.76 7.79
C ARG A 189 15.10 1.55 9.05
N GLY A 190 15.31 2.42 10.04
CA GLY A 190 14.38 2.58 11.17
C GLY A 190 13.28 3.59 10.84
N TRP A 191 12.15 3.49 11.54
CA TRP A 191 11.13 4.53 11.50
C TRP A 191 11.44 5.65 12.50
N GLU A 192 11.30 6.90 12.07
CA GLU A 192 11.24 8.06 12.97
C GLU A 192 9.77 8.34 13.28
N GLU A 193 9.36 8.30 14.55
CA GLU A 193 7.97 8.60 14.94
C GLU A 193 7.51 9.95 14.36
N GLY A 194 6.33 9.96 13.75
CA GLY A 194 5.76 11.14 13.11
C GLY A 194 6.32 11.44 11.71
N ARG A 195 7.14 10.54 11.13
CA ARG A 195 7.65 10.66 9.75
C ARG A 195 7.15 9.56 8.83
N CYS A 196 7.16 9.86 7.53
CA CYS A 196 6.85 8.89 6.50
C CYS A 196 8.11 8.27 5.86
N LEU A 197 8.03 6.97 5.56
CA LEU A 197 8.90 6.28 4.60
C LEU A 197 8.07 5.87 3.38
N LEU A 198 8.69 5.87 2.20
CA LEU A 198 8.06 5.45 0.94
C LEU A 198 8.97 4.47 0.20
N PHE A 199 8.43 3.32 -0.19
CA PHE A 199 9.21 2.28 -0.86
C PHE A 199 8.37 1.42 -1.80
N ASP A 200 9.00 0.93 -2.86
CA ASP A 200 8.44 -0.05 -3.77
C ASP A 200 8.56 -1.44 -3.13
N TYR A 201 7.45 -1.90 -2.55
CA TYR A 201 7.32 -3.20 -1.89
C TYR A 201 7.26 -4.41 -2.84
N SER A 202 7.32 -4.20 -4.16
CA SER A 202 7.56 -5.30 -5.10
C SER A 202 9.00 -5.80 -5.01
N PHE A 203 9.92 -4.98 -4.46
CA PHE A 203 11.21 -5.47 -4.00
C PHE A 203 11.05 -6.31 -2.74
N GLU A 204 11.92 -7.31 -2.60
CA GLU A 204 12.00 -8.12 -1.39
C GLU A 204 12.20 -7.22 -0.17
N HIS A 205 11.34 -7.38 0.81
CA HIS A 205 11.35 -6.63 2.04
C HIS A 205 10.92 -7.46 3.24
N HIS A 206 11.35 -7.03 4.42
CA HIS A 206 10.95 -7.61 5.70
C HIS A 206 11.02 -6.55 6.80
N ALA A 207 10.35 -6.82 7.92
CA ALA A 207 10.34 -5.92 9.06
C ALA A 207 10.39 -6.69 10.38
N GLU A 208 11.01 -6.08 11.38
CA GLU A 208 11.18 -6.67 12.71
C GLU A 208 10.77 -5.68 13.79
N ASN A 209 10.12 -6.19 14.83
CA ASN A 209 9.94 -5.49 16.10
C ASN A 209 10.72 -6.23 17.18
N ARG A 210 11.97 -5.82 17.43
CA ARG A 210 12.78 -6.37 18.54
C ARG A 210 12.62 -5.57 19.83
N GLY A 211 11.72 -4.58 19.82
CA GLY A 211 11.38 -3.78 20.99
C GLY A 211 10.50 -4.51 22.00
N ASP A 212 10.15 -3.79 23.07
CA ASP A 212 9.40 -4.31 24.23
C ASP A 212 7.90 -3.97 24.21
N ARG A 213 7.44 -3.21 23.21
CA ARG A 213 6.05 -2.79 23.02
C ARG A 213 5.63 -2.89 21.55
N PRO A 214 4.32 -2.81 21.23
CA PRO A 214 3.87 -2.87 19.84
C PRO A 214 4.47 -1.74 18.98
N ARG A 215 4.78 -2.06 17.72
CA ARG A 215 5.20 -1.12 16.68
C ARG A 215 4.05 -0.87 15.73
N THR A 216 3.60 0.38 15.61
CA THR A 216 2.47 0.74 14.77
C THR A 216 2.87 1.72 13.67
N CYS A 217 2.58 1.34 12.43
CA CYS A 217 2.60 2.23 11.27
C CYS A 217 1.18 2.36 10.71
N LEU A 218 0.85 3.50 10.10
CA LEU A 218 -0.26 3.58 9.15
C LEU A 218 0.29 3.33 7.76
N LEU A 219 -0.18 2.26 7.13
CA LEU A 219 0.16 1.86 5.78
C LEU A 219 -0.82 2.49 4.81
N VAL A 220 -0.33 3.02 3.69
CA VAL A 220 -1.15 3.55 2.61
C VAL A 220 -0.61 3.03 1.28
N ASP A 221 -1.41 2.21 0.60
CA ASP A 221 -1.09 1.71 -0.73
C ASP A 221 -1.45 2.73 -1.80
N LEU A 222 -0.43 3.37 -2.35
CA LEU A 222 -0.56 4.42 -3.34
C LEU A 222 -0.34 3.85 -4.74
N TRP A 223 -0.95 4.46 -5.74
CA TRP A 223 -0.48 4.29 -7.11
C TRP A 223 0.98 4.74 -7.21
N HIS A 224 1.81 3.98 -7.92
CA HIS A 224 3.17 4.43 -8.20
C HIS A 224 3.11 5.74 -9.01
N PRO A 225 3.88 6.79 -8.66
CA PRO A 225 3.75 8.11 -9.29
C PRO A 225 4.01 8.11 -10.80
N GLU A 226 4.80 7.15 -11.28
CA GLU A 226 5.10 6.95 -12.71
C GLU A 226 4.02 6.16 -13.48
N THR A 227 2.85 5.92 -12.89
CA THR A 227 1.66 5.40 -13.59
C THR A 227 0.80 6.54 -14.13
N THR A 228 0.28 6.37 -15.34
CA THR A 228 -0.67 7.31 -15.95
C THR A 228 -2.11 6.99 -15.53
N LEU A 229 -3.03 7.96 -15.68
CA LEU A 229 -4.44 7.74 -15.38
C LEU A 229 -5.07 6.62 -16.22
N ALA A 230 -4.70 6.53 -17.51
CA ALA A 230 -5.18 5.48 -18.40
C ALA A 230 -4.76 4.08 -17.91
N GLU A 231 -3.50 3.95 -17.48
CA GLU A 231 -2.97 2.71 -16.92
C GLU A 231 -3.64 2.35 -15.60
N ARG A 232 -3.82 3.30 -14.68
CA ARG A 232 -4.53 3.06 -13.41
C ARG A 232 -5.94 2.52 -13.64
N ARG A 233 -6.67 3.09 -14.62
CA ARG A 233 -8.00 2.59 -15.01
C ARG A 233 -7.93 1.17 -15.59
N ALA A 234 -7.02 0.91 -16.52
CA ALA A 234 -6.88 -0.42 -17.13
C ALA A 234 -6.43 -1.49 -16.12
N LEU A 235 -5.49 -1.17 -15.23
CA LEU A 235 -5.03 -2.04 -14.15
C LEU A 235 -6.17 -2.37 -13.18
N THR A 236 -7.00 -1.39 -12.85
CA THR A 236 -8.19 -1.59 -12.00
C THR A 236 -9.15 -2.60 -12.64
N VAL A 237 -9.46 -2.43 -13.93
CA VAL A 237 -10.31 -3.37 -14.68
C VAL A 237 -9.68 -4.76 -14.71
N LEU A 238 -8.42 -4.86 -15.11
CA LEU A 238 -7.69 -6.11 -15.26
C LEU A 238 -7.65 -6.92 -13.97
N VAL A 239 -7.18 -6.32 -12.87
CA VAL A 239 -7.02 -7.01 -11.60
C VAL A 239 -8.38 -7.38 -10.99
N THR A 240 -9.40 -6.54 -11.18
CA THR A 240 -10.77 -6.86 -10.74
C THR A 240 -11.30 -8.10 -11.44
N GLU A 241 -11.12 -8.22 -12.75
CA GLU A 241 -11.57 -9.39 -13.50
C GLU A 241 -10.76 -10.65 -13.14
N VAL A 242 -9.44 -10.53 -12.96
CA VAL A 242 -8.60 -11.65 -12.49
C VAL A 242 -9.07 -12.14 -11.12
N ARG A 243 -9.38 -11.24 -10.18
CA ARG A 243 -9.89 -11.60 -8.84
C ARG A 243 -11.24 -12.32 -8.92
N LYS A 244 -12.15 -11.89 -9.79
CA LYS A 244 -13.44 -12.59 -10.02
C LYS A 244 -13.21 -14.01 -10.52
N LEU A 245 -12.38 -14.17 -11.55
CA LEU A 245 -12.07 -15.49 -12.11
C LEU A 245 -11.45 -16.44 -11.09
N LEU A 246 -10.60 -15.94 -10.19
CA LEU A 246 -9.99 -16.74 -9.13
C LEU A 246 -10.95 -17.06 -7.97
N ALA A 247 -11.93 -16.19 -7.69
CA ALA A 247 -12.94 -16.42 -6.67
C ALA A 247 -14.04 -17.41 -7.11
N ASP A 248 -14.26 -17.51 -8.43
CA ASP A 248 -15.22 -18.45 -9.04
C ASP A 248 -14.64 -19.86 -9.25
N MET A 249 -13.36 -20.09 -8.92
CA MET A 249 -12.65 -21.38 -9.00
C MET A 249 -12.62 -22.10 -7.65
#